data_AF-A0A857D0W2-F1
#
_entry.id   AF-A0A857D0W2-F1
#
_cell.length_a   1.000
_cell.length_b   1.000
_cell.length_c   1.000
_cell.angle_alpha   90.00
_cell.angle_beta   90.00
_cell.angle_gamma   90.00
#
_symmetry.space_group_name_H-M   'P 1'
#
loop_
_entity.id
_entity.type
_entity.pdbx_description
1 polymer ?
#
loop_
_entity_poly.entity_id
_entity_poly.type
_entity_poly.pdbx_seq_one_letter_code
_entity_poly.pdbx_strand_id
1 'polypeptide(L)'
;MAISFGGAGSYWSYWWGDDWYYHRTVVSDNASDTLRGWNGWNDYLIGNGGNDDLIGYSGRDILQGSSNFSSSNNEIDILNGSWQNTTGDGESDLFVLGTPSGNLYRGTGFAIIKNFELGLDTIQLKAGSGGNYGTGIIVEKQRHTLMGGGTSATDTLIKNASGNLLAVIQDQAYSFDDLSHSFELV
;
A
#
# COMPACT_ATOMS: atom_id res chain seq x y z
N MET A 1 1.82 -22.08 -5.00
CA MET A 1 0.57 -22.23 -4.23
C MET A 1 0.46 -20.97 -3.40
N ALA A 2 -0.48 -20.05 -3.67
CA ALA A 2 -0.78 -18.99 -2.72
C ALA A 2 -1.46 -19.63 -1.53
N ILE A 3 -1.09 -19.16 -0.35
CA ILE A 3 -1.62 -19.66 0.90
C ILE A 3 -2.04 -18.44 1.70
N SER A 4 -3.35 -18.22 1.79
CA SER A 4 -3.94 -17.32 2.78
C SER A 4 -4.17 -18.09 4.07
N PHE A 5 -3.95 -17.43 5.21
CA PHE A 5 -4.31 -17.92 6.53
C PHE A 5 -5.07 -16.80 7.26
N GLY A 6 -6.38 -16.73 7.07
CA GLY A 6 -7.25 -15.77 7.74
C GLY A 6 -8.65 -15.76 7.11
N GLY A 7 -9.69 -15.59 7.94
CA GLY A 7 -11.05 -15.20 7.51
C GLY A 7 -11.88 -16.23 6.73
N ALA A 8 -13.16 -16.36 7.05
CA ALA A 8 -14.12 -17.21 6.31
C ALA A 8 -14.59 -16.56 4.99
N GLY A 9 -13.63 -16.07 4.19
CA GLY A 9 -13.87 -15.29 2.98
C GLY A 9 -13.87 -16.11 1.70
N SER A 10 -14.72 -15.72 0.75
CA SER A 10 -14.81 -16.33 -0.58
C SER A 10 -13.76 -15.72 -1.50
N TYR A 11 -12.74 -16.50 -1.86
CA TYR A 11 -11.63 -16.07 -2.71
C TYR A 11 -11.97 -16.19 -4.20
N TRP A 12 -11.58 -15.18 -4.99
CA TRP A 12 -11.64 -15.24 -6.45
C TRP A 12 -10.23 -15.05 -7.02
N SER A 13 -9.59 -16.14 -7.46
CA SER A 13 -8.41 -16.04 -8.34
C SER A 13 -8.91 -15.97 -9.78
N TYR A 14 -8.75 -14.82 -10.44
CA TYR A 14 -9.05 -14.73 -11.87
C TYR A 14 -7.77 -14.94 -12.68
N TRP A 15 -7.80 -15.92 -13.58
CA TRP A 15 -6.75 -16.17 -14.57
C TRP A 15 -7.25 -15.63 -15.92
N TRP A 16 -7.08 -14.33 -16.19
CA TRP A 16 -7.24 -13.82 -17.57
C TRP A 16 -5.89 -13.91 -18.28
N GLY A 17 -5.92 -14.29 -19.55
CA GLY A 17 -4.75 -14.55 -20.38
C GLY A 17 -3.98 -13.30 -20.83
N ASP A 18 -2.77 -13.57 -21.31
CA ASP A 18 -1.98 -12.91 -22.36
C ASP A 18 -1.75 -11.39 -22.36
N ASP A 19 -2.01 -10.65 -21.27
CA ASP A 19 -1.47 -9.29 -21.11
C ASP A 19 -0.20 -9.34 -20.24
N TRP A 20 0.92 -8.96 -20.84
CA TRP A 20 2.31 -9.08 -20.34
C TRP A 20 2.65 -8.22 -19.10
N TYR A 21 1.66 -7.81 -18.28
CA TYR A 21 1.85 -6.87 -17.18
C TYR A 21 1.62 -7.44 -15.78
N TYR A 22 0.61 -8.30 -15.56
CA TYR A 22 0.36 -8.97 -14.27
C TYR A 22 -0.18 -10.38 -14.49
N HIS A 23 0.31 -11.37 -13.75
CA HIS A 23 -0.06 -12.76 -13.97
C HIS A 23 -1.30 -13.20 -13.17
N ARG A 24 -1.58 -12.58 -12.01
CA ARG A 24 -2.70 -12.98 -11.12
C ARG A 24 -3.23 -11.83 -10.28
N THR A 25 -4.54 -11.87 -10.01
CA THR A 25 -5.21 -11.02 -9.03
C THR A 25 -5.69 -11.86 -7.85
N VAL A 26 -5.40 -11.42 -6.63
CA VAL A 26 -5.85 -12.01 -5.36
C VAL A 26 -6.67 -10.96 -4.61
N VAL A 27 -7.90 -11.32 -4.25
CA VAL A 27 -8.84 -10.43 -3.56
C VAL A 27 -9.39 -11.13 -2.33
N SER A 28 -9.35 -10.48 -1.17
CA SER A 28 -9.93 -10.95 0.11
C SER A 28 -11.32 -10.36 0.39
N ASP A 29 -11.87 -10.58 1.59
CA ASP A 29 -13.22 -10.16 1.94
C ASP A 29 -13.26 -8.83 2.73
N ASN A 30 -14.05 -8.70 3.80
CA ASN A 30 -14.07 -7.49 4.64
C ASN A 30 -13.53 -7.76 6.06
N ALA A 31 -12.85 -8.90 6.25
CA ALA A 31 -12.18 -9.28 7.48
C ALA A 31 -10.67 -9.05 7.36
N SER A 32 -9.97 -9.08 8.50
CA SER A 32 -8.52 -9.03 8.52
C SER A 32 -7.90 -10.31 7.96
N ASP A 33 -7.11 -10.15 6.90
CA ASP A 33 -6.52 -11.24 6.14
C ASP A 33 -5.00 -11.10 5.97
N THR A 34 -4.37 -12.19 5.55
CA THR A 34 -2.97 -12.18 5.11
C THR A 34 -2.92 -12.67 3.67
N LEU A 35 -2.56 -11.77 2.76
CA LEU A 35 -2.47 -12.04 1.33
C LEU A 35 -1.00 -12.17 0.95
N ARG A 36 -0.72 -13.21 0.18
CA ARG A 36 0.63 -13.51 -0.29
C ARG A 36 0.57 -13.70 -1.79
N GLY A 37 1.35 -12.90 -2.50
CA GLY A 37 1.70 -13.14 -3.89
C GLY A 37 2.55 -14.40 -4.01
N TRP A 38 3.20 -14.55 -5.15
CA TRP A 38 4.11 -15.65 -5.41
C TRP A 38 5.44 -15.09 -5.84
N ASN A 39 6.48 -15.63 -5.20
CA ASN A 39 7.86 -15.38 -5.57
C ASN A 39 8.12 -15.59 -7.07
N GLY A 40 8.61 -14.54 -7.72
CA GLY A 40 9.06 -14.49 -9.12
C GLY A 40 7.99 -14.05 -10.12
N TRP A 41 6.90 -13.44 -9.66
CA TRP A 41 5.77 -13.07 -10.50
C TRP A 41 5.24 -11.70 -10.13
N ASN A 42 4.59 -11.05 -11.10
CA ASN A 42 3.84 -9.83 -10.88
C ASN A 42 2.40 -10.17 -10.47
N ASP A 43 2.00 -9.81 -9.26
CA ASP A 43 0.70 -10.08 -8.68
C ASP A 43 -0.04 -8.77 -8.33
N TYR A 44 -1.37 -8.81 -8.34
CA TYR A 44 -2.22 -7.73 -7.84
C TYR A 44 -2.96 -8.23 -6.61
N LEU A 45 -2.60 -7.71 -5.44
CA LEU A 45 -3.18 -8.05 -4.14
C LEU A 45 -4.16 -6.95 -3.67
N ILE A 46 -5.40 -7.34 -3.35
CA ILE A 46 -6.47 -6.45 -2.89
C ILE A 46 -7.04 -6.96 -1.56
N GLY A 47 -6.82 -6.21 -0.47
CA GLY A 47 -7.28 -6.52 0.89
C GLY A 47 -8.78 -6.28 1.13
N ASN A 48 -9.36 -5.35 0.37
CA ASN A 48 -10.74 -4.87 0.46
C ASN A 48 -11.06 -4.14 1.77
N GLY A 49 -11.32 -4.84 2.87
CA GLY A 49 -11.64 -4.18 4.13
C GLY A 49 -11.24 -5.01 5.33
N GLY A 50 -11.00 -4.36 6.46
CA GLY A 50 -10.36 -4.99 7.62
C GLY A 50 -8.84 -4.80 7.57
N ASN A 51 -8.16 -5.02 8.70
CA ASN A 51 -6.71 -4.80 8.79
C ASN A 51 -5.96 -5.96 8.12
N ASP A 52 -5.36 -5.73 6.96
CA ASP A 52 -4.73 -6.77 6.16
C ASP A 52 -3.20 -6.73 6.18
N ASP A 53 -2.56 -7.87 5.92
CA ASP A 53 -1.11 -7.99 5.67
C ASP A 53 -0.89 -8.51 4.23
N LEU A 54 -0.51 -7.61 3.33
CA LEU A 54 -0.26 -7.90 1.91
C LEU A 54 1.24 -8.02 1.67
N ILE A 55 1.66 -9.17 1.14
CA ILE A 55 3.05 -9.50 0.85
C ILE A 55 3.17 -9.88 -0.62
N GLY A 56 3.80 -9.03 -1.45
CA GLY A 56 3.99 -9.27 -2.89
C GLY A 56 4.96 -10.41 -3.19
N TYR A 57 6.09 -10.40 -2.47
CA TYR A 57 7.26 -11.25 -2.61
C TYR A 57 8.32 -10.76 -3.57
N SER A 58 8.30 -11.21 -4.81
CA SER A 58 9.25 -10.68 -5.77
C SER A 58 8.63 -10.61 -7.14
N GLY A 59 8.95 -9.56 -7.87
CA GLY A 59 8.24 -9.18 -9.08
C GLY A 59 7.68 -7.78 -8.91
N ARG A 60 6.99 -7.29 -9.94
CA ARG A 60 6.38 -5.96 -9.91
C ARG A 60 4.95 -6.12 -9.46
N ASP A 61 4.69 -5.90 -8.18
CA ASP A 61 3.40 -6.16 -7.58
C ASP A 61 2.57 -4.87 -7.44
N ILE A 62 1.24 -5.02 -7.48
CA ILE A 62 0.30 -3.97 -7.07
C ILE A 62 -0.30 -4.37 -5.74
N LEU A 63 -0.13 -3.52 -4.72
CA LEU A 63 -0.67 -3.73 -3.39
C LEU A 63 -1.71 -2.65 -3.07
N GLN A 64 -2.95 -3.09 -2.89
CA GLN A 64 -4.08 -2.25 -2.49
C GLN A 64 -4.72 -2.83 -1.23
N GLY A 65 -4.39 -2.30 -0.04
CA GLY A 65 -4.97 -2.80 1.21
C GLY A 65 -6.48 -2.59 1.25
N SER A 66 -6.93 -1.33 1.15
CA SER A 66 -8.37 -1.04 1.16
C SER A 66 -8.97 -0.87 -0.23
N SER A 67 -10.21 -1.32 -0.43
CA SER A 67 -11.08 -0.88 -1.53
C SER A 67 -12.24 -0.01 -1.04
N ASN A 68 -12.30 0.22 0.27
CA ASN A 68 -13.40 0.89 0.94
C ASN A 68 -13.12 2.39 1.13
N PHE A 69 -14.03 3.24 0.67
CA PHE A 69 -13.92 4.71 0.84
C PHE A 69 -14.61 5.23 2.11
N SER A 70 -15.04 4.34 3.01
CA SER A 70 -15.76 4.67 4.23
C SER A 70 -14.91 5.53 5.17
N SER A 71 -15.50 6.60 5.69
CA SER A 71 -14.83 7.54 6.60
C SER A 71 -14.73 7.06 8.05
N SER A 72 -15.40 5.94 8.40
CA SER A 72 -15.32 5.29 9.71
C SER A 72 -14.31 4.13 9.72
N ASN A 73 -13.47 4.05 8.70
CA ASN A 73 -12.54 2.94 8.56
C ASN A 73 -11.34 3.16 9.47
N ASN A 74 -11.27 2.44 10.58
CA ASN A 74 -10.08 2.41 11.46
C ASN A 74 -9.10 1.34 10.98
N GLU A 75 -9.03 1.17 9.66
CA GLU A 75 -8.30 0.10 8.99
C GLU A 75 -6.83 0.45 8.87
N ILE A 76 -5.99 -0.47 9.32
CA ILE A 76 -4.55 -0.35 9.24
C ILE A 76 -4.02 -1.58 8.53
N ASP A 77 -3.60 -1.37 7.28
CA ASP A 77 -3.03 -2.43 6.46
C ASP A 77 -1.51 -2.35 6.45
N ILE A 78 -0.86 -3.50 6.35
CA ILE A 78 0.56 -3.63 6.13
C ILE A 78 0.75 -4.01 4.67
N LEU A 79 1.46 -3.16 3.93
CA LEU A 79 1.77 -3.39 2.53
C LEU A 79 3.28 -3.59 2.41
N ASN A 80 3.68 -4.77 1.97
CA ASN A 80 5.08 -5.12 1.77
C ASN A 80 5.25 -5.71 0.37
N GLY A 81 5.85 -4.93 -0.54
CA GLY A 81 6.13 -5.39 -1.90
C GLY A 81 7.06 -6.61 -1.94
N SER A 82 8.03 -6.64 -1.02
CA SER A 82 9.05 -7.68 -0.97
C SER A 82 8.78 -8.82 0.04
N TRP A 83 9.67 -9.82 0.09
CA TRP A 83 9.66 -10.84 1.15
C TRP A 83 9.83 -10.21 2.55
N GLN A 84 9.07 -10.71 3.52
CA GLN A 84 9.07 -10.21 4.89
C GLN A 84 10.49 -10.12 5.50
N ASN A 85 10.87 -8.91 5.94
CA ASN A 85 12.17 -8.55 6.55
C ASN A 85 13.38 -8.45 5.60
N THR A 86 13.22 -8.39 4.27
CA THR A 86 14.30 -7.95 3.37
C THR A 86 14.28 -6.42 3.23
N THR A 87 15.33 -5.81 2.66
CA THR A 87 15.39 -4.35 2.42
C THR A 87 14.67 -3.92 1.14
N GLY A 88 13.84 -4.80 0.56
CA GLY A 88 13.41 -4.73 -0.82
C GLY A 88 13.63 -6.04 -1.58
N ASP A 89 13.15 -6.12 -2.80
CA ASP A 89 13.40 -7.20 -3.77
C ASP A 89 14.10 -6.70 -5.06
N GLY A 90 14.23 -5.38 -5.23
CA GLY A 90 14.86 -4.72 -6.37
C GLY A 90 13.95 -4.58 -7.58
N GLU A 91 12.65 -4.88 -7.46
CA GLU A 91 11.65 -4.66 -8.48
C GLU A 91 10.84 -3.39 -8.18
N SER A 92 9.96 -3.02 -9.12
CA SER A 92 9.15 -1.80 -9.04
C SER A 92 7.74 -2.16 -8.59
N ASP A 93 7.44 -1.97 -7.32
CA ASP A 93 6.11 -2.17 -6.77
C ASP A 93 5.24 -0.92 -6.83
N LEU A 94 3.92 -1.13 -6.83
CA LEU A 94 2.93 -0.07 -6.77
C LEU A 94 2.06 -0.20 -5.53
N PHE A 95 2.17 0.80 -4.65
CA PHE A 95 1.31 0.92 -3.47
C PHE A 95 0.12 1.84 -3.79
N VAL A 96 -1.08 1.28 -3.84
CA VAL A 96 -2.30 2.02 -4.20
C VAL A 96 -2.98 2.56 -2.95
N LEU A 97 -2.89 3.87 -2.74
CA LEU A 97 -3.52 4.57 -1.60
C LEU A 97 -4.68 5.49 -2.04
N GLY A 98 -4.85 5.68 -3.34
CA GLY A 98 -5.94 6.47 -3.91
C GLY A 98 -6.32 6.00 -5.31
N THR A 99 -7.60 6.15 -5.63
CA THR A 99 -8.21 5.78 -6.92
C THR A 99 -8.96 7.01 -7.47
N PRO A 100 -9.60 6.95 -8.66
CA PRO A 100 -10.33 8.09 -9.19
C PRO A 100 -11.45 8.54 -8.22
N SER A 101 -12.01 7.59 -7.47
CA SER A 101 -13.09 7.77 -6.51
C SER A 101 -12.66 8.45 -5.20
N GLY A 102 -11.37 8.44 -4.86
CA GLY A 102 -10.87 9.06 -3.64
C GLY A 102 -9.64 8.39 -3.05
N ASN A 103 -9.17 8.93 -1.93
CA ASN A 103 -8.21 8.24 -1.07
C ASN A 103 -8.89 7.04 -0.40
N LEU A 104 -8.17 5.92 -0.35
CA LEU A 104 -8.65 4.65 0.19
C LEU A 104 -8.64 4.66 1.72
N TYR A 105 -7.68 5.35 2.33
CA TYR A 105 -7.61 5.53 3.78
C TYR A 105 -8.19 6.87 4.21
N ARG A 106 -9.06 6.86 5.23
CA ARG A 106 -9.78 8.02 5.76
C ARG A 106 -9.94 7.89 7.27
N GLY A 107 -10.26 9.01 7.94
CA GLY A 107 -10.46 9.00 9.39
C GLY A 107 -9.17 8.66 10.13
N THR A 108 -9.17 7.57 10.90
CA THR A 108 -7.97 7.08 11.61
C THR A 108 -7.30 5.87 10.94
N GLY A 109 -7.83 5.38 9.81
CA GLY A 109 -7.19 4.32 9.04
C GLY A 109 -6.05 4.85 8.15
N PHE A 110 -5.06 4.01 7.86
CA PHE A 110 -3.88 4.30 7.04
C PHE A 110 -3.12 3.02 6.67
N ALA A 111 -2.32 3.05 5.60
CA ALA A 111 -1.40 1.96 5.28
C ALA A 111 -0.04 2.12 5.98
N ILE A 112 0.58 1.00 6.33
CA ILE A 112 1.99 0.91 6.69
C ILE A 112 2.72 0.28 5.50
N ILE A 113 3.54 1.08 4.83
CA ILE A 113 4.37 0.61 3.73
C ILE A 113 5.72 0.19 4.32
N LYS A 114 6.09 -1.07 4.10
CA LYS A 114 7.38 -1.63 4.50
C LYS A 114 8.29 -1.78 3.30
N ASN A 115 9.58 -1.64 3.56
CA ASN A 115 10.64 -1.93 2.59
C ASN A 115 10.54 -1.14 1.29
N PHE A 116 10.04 0.10 1.34
CA PHE A 116 9.91 0.94 0.16
C PHE A 116 11.27 1.25 -0.46
N GLU A 117 11.43 0.93 -1.74
CA GLU A 117 12.66 1.11 -2.49
C GLU A 117 12.64 2.40 -3.31
N LEU A 118 13.34 3.43 -2.80
CA LEU A 118 13.40 4.74 -3.44
C LEU A 118 13.88 4.65 -4.90
N GLY A 119 13.07 5.17 -5.82
CA GLY A 119 13.38 5.19 -7.25
C GLY A 119 13.01 3.91 -8.00
N LEU A 120 12.51 2.88 -7.30
CA LEU A 120 11.91 1.69 -7.90
C LEU A 120 10.40 1.68 -7.61
N ASP A 121 10.05 1.74 -6.34
CA ASP A 121 8.66 1.68 -5.91
C ASP A 121 7.93 2.99 -6.14
N THR A 122 6.62 2.89 -6.39
CA THR A 122 5.76 4.04 -6.65
C THR A 122 4.53 4.00 -5.76
N ILE A 123 4.08 5.17 -5.32
CA ILE A 123 2.85 5.32 -4.53
C ILE A 123 1.79 6.01 -5.40
N GLN A 124 0.67 5.33 -5.64
CA GLN A 124 -0.49 5.94 -6.29
C GLN A 124 -1.36 6.67 -5.26
N LEU A 125 -1.64 7.94 -5.53
CA LEU A 125 -2.39 8.84 -4.67
C LEU A 125 -3.52 9.51 -5.43
N LYS A 126 -4.53 9.99 -4.70
CA LYS A 126 -5.56 10.85 -5.29
C LYS A 126 -5.16 12.32 -5.16
N ALA A 127 -4.99 12.98 -6.32
CA ALA A 127 -4.80 14.43 -6.36
C ALA A 127 -6.01 15.20 -5.80
N GLY A 128 -5.73 16.36 -5.23
CA GLY A 128 -6.70 17.31 -4.69
C GLY A 128 -6.16 18.74 -4.75
N SER A 129 -6.66 19.60 -3.87
CA SER A 129 -6.19 20.98 -3.72
C SER A 129 -5.47 21.18 -2.38
N GLY A 130 -4.54 22.14 -2.33
CA GLY A 130 -3.68 22.36 -1.16
C GLY A 130 -2.51 21.38 -1.09
N GLY A 131 -1.88 21.24 0.07
CA GLY A 131 -0.71 20.36 0.24
C GLY A 131 0.54 20.81 -0.54
N ASN A 132 1.54 19.94 -0.62
CA ASN A 132 2.79 20.15 -1.35
C ASN A 132 2.48 20.39 -2.83
N TYR A 133 2.96 21.53 -3.35
CA TYR A 133 2.77 21.96 -4.74
C TYR A 133 1.31 22.00 -5.22
N GLY A 134 0.34 22.11 -4.31
CA GLY A 134 -1.08 22.14 -4.66
C GLY A 134 -1.69 20.80 -5.05
N THR A 135 -0.99 19.68 -4.81
CA THR A 135 -1.39 18.32 -5.21
C THR A 135 -2.49 17.70 -4.33
N GLY A 136 -2.84 18.33 -3.20
CA GLY A 136 -3.72 17.76 -2.19
C GLY A 136 -3.04 16.76 -1.26
N ILE A 137 -1.73 16.54 -1.39
CA ILE A 137 -0.94 15.61 -0.58
C ILE A 137 0.11 16.37 0.24
N ILE A 138 0.32 15.94 1.47
CA ILE A 138 1.36 16.45 2.37
C ILE A 138 2.28 15.29 2.75
N VAL A 139 3.59 15.47 2.58
CA VAL A 139 4.61 14.49 2.98
C VAL A 139 5.48 15.11 4.07
N GLU A 140 5.54 14.46 5.23
CA GLU A 140 6.22 14.95 6.41
C GLU A 140 7.11 13.87 7.03
N LYS A 141 8.22 14.30 7.63
CA LYS A 141 9.15 13.43 8.35
C LYS A 141 8.82 13.49 9.83
N GLN A 142 8.40 12.39 10.42
CA GLN A 142 8.05 12.35 11.84
C GLN A 142 8.38 10.99 12.42
N ARG A 143 8.80 10.94 13.69
CA ARG A 143 8.79 9.68 14.44
C ARG A 143 7.34 9.25 14.67
N HIS A 144 7.00 8.06 14.23
CA HIS A 144 5.69 7.46 14.38
C HIS A 144 5.81 6.13 15.13
N THR A 145 5.17 6.03 16.30
CA THR A 145 5.37 4.92 17.24
C THR A 145 4.35 3.79 17.12
N LEU A 146 3.50 3.80 16.08
CA LEU A 146 2.48 2.76 15.90
C LEU A 146 3.15 1.50 15.33
N MET A 147 3.13 0.43 16.14
CA MET A 147 3.62 -0.94 15.89
C MET A 147 5.13 -1.18 16.12
N GLY A 148 5.53 -1.32 17.40
CA GLY A 148 6.41 -2.38 17.93
C GLY A 148 7.77 -2.71 17.31
N GLY A 149 8.24 -2.00 16.28
CA GLY A 149 9.44 -2.34 15.53
C GLY A 149 10.13 -1.17 14.83
N GLY A 150 9.66 0.07 15.01
CA GLY A 150 10.37 1.26 14.52
C GLY A 150 11.61 1.52 15.37
N THR A 151 12.79 1.43 14.76
CA THR A 151 14.10 1.49 15.42
C THR A 151 14.50 2.92 15.77
N SER A 152 13.65 3.72 16.43
CA SER A 152 13.91 5.15 16.74
C SER A 152 14.22 6.06 15.53
N ALA A 153 14.13 5.52 14.31
CA ALA A 153 14.32 6.23 13.07
C ALA A 153 13.11 7.13 12.77
N THR A 154 13.28 8.06 11.84
CA THR A 154 12.21 8.96 11.40
C THR A 154 11.45 8.29 10.25
N ASP A 155 10.13 8.29 10.33
CA ASP A 155 9.24 7.75 9.30
C ASP A 155 8.81 8.85 8.32
N THR A 156 8.28 8.42 7.18
CA THR A 156 7.63 9.30 6.20
C THR A 156 6.13 9.17 6.33
N LEU A 157 5.46 10.24 6.71
CA LEU A 157 4.01 10.32 6.80
C LEU A 157 3.47 10.93 5.51
N ILE A 158 2.54 10.24 4.87
CA ILE A 158 1.81 10.72 3.71
C ILE A 158 0.39 11.04 4.16
N LYS A 159 -0.02 12.30 4.02
CA LYS A 159 -1.32 12.81 4.44
C LYS A 159 -2.05 13.45 3.27
N ASN A 160 -3.36 13.54 3.35
CA ASN A 160 -4.11 14.45 2.49
C ASN A 160 -4.04 15.89 3.03
N ALA A 161 -4.44 16.89 2.23
CA ALA A 161 -4.44 18.30 2.62
C ALA A 161 -5.37 18.62 3.80
N SER A 162 -6.34 17.75 4.11
CA SER A 162 -7.19 17.85 5.28
C SER A 162 -6.53 17.30 6.56
N GLY A 163 -5.31 16.76 6.46
CA GLY A 163 -4.54 16.23 7.57
C GLY A 163 -4.82 14.75 7.91
N ASN A 164 -5.64 14.04 7.13
CA ASN A 164 -5.80 12.59 7.35
C ASN A 164 -4.54 11.86 6.90
N LEU A 165 -4.06 10.95 7.75
CA LEU A 165 -2.97 10.05 7.41
C LEU A 165 -3.45 9.04 6.38
N LEU A 166 -2.71 8.89 5.29
CA LEU A 166 -2.96 7.92 4.23
C LEU A 166 -2.01 6.75 4.34
N ALA A 167 -0.73 7.04 4.61
CA ALA A 167 0.26 6.01 4.84
C ALA A 167 1.44 6.47 5.69
N VAL A 168 2.17 5.49 6.21
CA VAL A 168 3.46 5.63 6.86
C VAL A 168 4.45 4.72 6.14
N ILE A 169 5.53 5.28 5.61
CA ILE A 169 6.70 4.49 5.19
C ILE A 169 7.60 4.35 6.40
N GLN A 170 7.78 3.10 6.86
CA GLN A 170 8.45 2.81 8.12
C GLN A 170 9.97 2.99 8.04
N ASP A 171 10.54 3.62 9.08
CA ASP A 171 11.99 3.77 9.30
C ASP A 171 12.77 4.43 8.13
N GLN A 172 12.07 5.11 7.23
CA GLN A 172 12.64 5.85 6.11
C GLN A 172 12.08 7.28 6.06
N ALA A 173 12.95 8.27 5.78
CA ALA A 173 12.63 9.69 5.91
C ALA A 173 12.77 10.46 4.59
N TYR A 174 11.73 10.41 3.76
CA TYR A 174 11.62 11.03 2.45
C TYR A 174 10.82 12.34 2.51
N SER A 175 11.17 13.26 1.62
CA SER A 175 10.36 14.44 1.31
C SER A 175 9.46 14.14 0.11
N PHE A 176 8.52 15.05 -0.17
CA PHE A 176 7.66 14.91 -1.34
C PHE A 176 8.45 14.75 -2.65
N ASP A 177 9.57 15.48 -2.80
CA ASP A 177 10.39 15.46 -4.02
C ASP A 177 11.22 14.18 -4.15
N ASP A 178 11.45 13.46 -3.05
CA ASP A 178 12.19 12.19 -3.07
C ASP A 178 11.30 11.04 -3.58
N LEU A 179 10.01 11.04 -3.21
CA LEU A 179 9.11 9.91 -3.49
C LEU A 179 8.73 9.82 -4.97
N SER A 180 8.88 8.62 -5.55
CA SER A 180 8.14 8.29 -6.77
C SER A 180 6.67 8.13 -6.42
N HIS A 181 5.84 8.95 -7.04
CA HIS A 181 4.41 8.95 -6.83
C HIS A 181 3.68 9.22 -8.14
N SER A 182 2.47 8.69 -8.25
CA SER A 182 1.59 8.92 -9.39
C SER A 182 0.24 9.43 -8.93
N PHE A 183 -0.26 10.43 -9.65
CA PHE A 183 -1.67 10.82 -9.64
C PHE A 183 -2.43 10.25 -10.83
N GLU A 184 -1.71 9.68 -11.79
CA GLU A 184 -2.25 8.93 -12.91
C GLU A 184 -2.65 7.53 -12.45
N LEU A 185 -3.77 7.06 -12.99
CA LEU A 185 -4.54 5.95 -12.47
C LEU A 185 -4.17 4.67 -13.23
N VAL A 186 -3.88 3.59 -12.49
CA VAL A 186 -3.83 2.22 -13.03
C VAL A 186 -5.23 1.61 -13.09
#